data_AF-H1UVF1-F1
#
_entry.id   AF-H1UVF1-F1
#
_cell.length_a   1.000
_cell.length_b   1.000
_cell.length_c   1.000
_cell.angle_alpha   90.00
_cell.angle_beta   90.00
_cell.angle_gamma   90.00
#
_symmetry.space_group_name_H-M   'P 1'
#
loop_
_entity.id
_entity.type
_entity.pdbx_description
1 polymer ?
#
loop_
_entity_poly.entity_id
_entity_poly.type
_entity_poly.pdbx_seq_one_letter_code
_entity_poly.pdbx_strand_id
1 'polypeptide(L)'
;MSGMWSPEQPLRRYLERSGSAADSGGGEDERTRTLLFCGVNTDQCVLSTLTDAYNAGWDCILLEDCCATKTPRAQEVCLYNVA
;
A
#
# COMPACT_ATOMS: atom_id res chain seq x y z
N MET A 1 -1.01 -10.92 7.57
CA MET A 1 -2.05 -9.94 8.00
C MET A 1 -1.57 -8.58 7.55
N SER A 2 -2.44 -7.79 6.92
CA SER A 2 -2.10 -6.47 6.38
C SER A 2 -1.55 -5.54 7.45
N GLY A 3 -0.69 -4.58 7.09
CA GLY A 3 -0.25 -3.51 8.00
C GLY A 3 -1.24 -2.34 8.12
N MET A 4 -2.36 -2.39 7.38
CA MET A 4 -3.26 -1.26 7.14
C MET A 4 -4.73 -1.57 7.47
N TRP A 5 -5.05 -2.77 7.96
CA TRP A 5 -6.42 -3.24 8.19
C TRP A 5 -7.20 -2.45 9.25
N SER A 6 -6.53 -1.67 10.11
CA SER A 6 -7.18 -0.74 11.03
C SER A 6 -6.37 0.54 11.25
N PRO A 7 -7.02 1.66 11.65
CA PRO A 7 -6.35 2.91 11.99
C PRO A 7 -5.32 2.80 13.14
N GLU A 8 -5.42 1.76 13.97
CA GLU A 8 -4.52 1.54 15.10
C GLU A 8 -3.20 0.90 14.69
N GLN A 9 -3.09 0.36 13.48
CA GLN A 9 -1.88 -0.33 13.03
C GLN A 9 -0.68 0.62 13.01
N PRO A 10 0.52 0.17 13.43
CA PRO A 10 1.70 1.03 13.49
C PRO A 10 2.05 1.69 12.16
N LEU A 11 1.96 0.94 11.05
CA LEU A 11 2.22 1.47 9.71
C LEU A 11 1.19 2.54 9.33
N ARG A 12 -0.10 2.27 9.57
CA ARG A 12 -1.17 3.23 9.28
C ARG A 12 -0.98 4.55 10.05
N ARG A 13 -0.72 4.46 11.35
CA ARG A 13 -0.45 5.64 12.19
C ARG A 13 0.80 6.40 11.75
N TYR A 14 1.84 5.69 11.34
CA TYR A 14 3.06 6.32 10.83
C TYR A 14 2.77 7.11 9.56
N LEU A 15 2.10 6.50 8.58
CA LEU A 15 1.76 7.13 7.30
C LEU A 15 0.82 8.33 7.46
N GLU A 16 -0.18 8.24 8.32
CA GLU A 16 -1.08 9.38 8.58
C GLU A 16 -0.36 10.56 9.26
N ARG A 17 0.63 10.28 10.12
CA ARG A 17 1.47 11.31 10.74
C ARG A 17 2.47 11.91 9.78
N SER A 18 3.15 11.08 8.99
CA SER A 18 4.13 11.55 8.00
C SER A 18 3.47 12.25 6.80
N GLY A 19 2.19 11.96 6.55
CA GLY A 19 1.36 12.64 5.55
C GLY A 19 0.64 13.90 6.06
N SER A 20 0.63 14.17 7.37
CA SER A 20 0.14 15.47 7.88
C SER A 20 1.20 16.55 7.65
N ALA A 21 0.77 17.68 7.09
CA ALA A 21 1.55 18.83 6.57
C ALA A 21 2.53 19.54 7.56
N ALA A 22 3.03 18.85 8.59
CA ALA A 22 3.97 19.40 9.55
C ALA A 22 5.43 19.35 9.07
N ASP A 23 5.80 18.38 8.21
CA ASP A 23 7.19 18.19 7.78
C ASP A 23 7.53 18.84 6.42
N SER A 24 6.52 19.15 5.60
CA SER A 24 6.65 19.94 4.38
C SER A 24 5.75 21.17 4.52
N GLY A 25 6.33 22.37 4.56
CA GLY A 25 5.61 23.62 4.84
C GLY A 25 4.59 24.08 3.79
N GLY A 26 3.86 23.17 3.14
CA GLY A 26 2.81 23.50 2.17
C GLY A 26 1.43 22.98 2.55
N GLY A 27 0.46 23.37 1.71
CA GLY A 27 -0.97 23.30 2.01
C GLY A 27 -1.55 21.89 2.06
N GLU A 28 -2.88 21.78 2.18
CA GLU A 28 -3.58 20.50 2.23
C GLU A 28 -3.34 19.58 1.02
N ASP A 29 -2.81 20.13 -0.08
CA ASP A 29 -2.39 19.44 -1.30
C ASP A 29 -1.00 18.75 -1.20
N GLU A 30 -0.22 18.99 -0.14
CA GLU A 30 1.12 18.37 0.03
C GLU A 30 1.12 17.10 0.91
N ARG A 31 -0.04 16.54 1.22
CA ARG A 31 -0.08 15.26 1.96
C ARG A 31 0.48 14.14 1.08
N THR A 32 1.47 13.41 1.59
CA THR A 32 1.88 12.13 0.99
C THR A 32 0.66 11.22 0.96
N ARG A 33 0.10 10.96 -0.24
CA ARG A 33 -1.02 10.02 -0.45
C ARG A 33 -0.65 8.82 -1.32
N THR A 34 0.47 8.91 -2.04
CA THR A 34 0.94 7.82 -2.89
C THR A 34 1.81 6.84 -2.12
N LEU A 35 1.46 5.56 -2.17
CA LEU A 35 2.21 4.45 -1.58
C LEU A 35 2.69 3.50 -2.67
N LEU A 36 3.98 3.17 -2.62
CA LEU A 36 4.58 2.16 -3.48
C LEU A 36 4.61 0.82 -2.74
N PHE A 37 4.11 -0.24 -3.38
CA PHE A 37 4.05 -1.59 -2.83
C PHE A 37 5.03 -2.51 -3.55
N CYS A 38 5.82 -3.25 -2.77
CA CYS A 38 6.73 -4.28 -3.25
C CYS A 38 6.87 -5.40 -2.21
N GLY A 39 7.51 -6.52 -2.58
CA GLY A 39 7.86 -7.61 -1.68
C GLY A 39 7.09 -8.92 -1.94
N VAL A 40 6.97 -9.74 -0.90
CA VAL A 40 6.39 -11.10 -0.97
C VAL A 40 5.41 -11.35 0.18
N ASN A 41 4.40 -12.18 0.02
CA ASN A 41 3.91 -12.75 -1.24
C ASN A 41 3.01 -11.75 -1.97
N THR A 42 3.15 -11.65 -3.30
CA THR A 42 2.33 -10.75 -4.14
C THR A 42 0.83 -10.91 -3.85
N ASP A 43 0.33 -12.14 -3.86
CA ASP A 43 -1.08 -12.50 -3.67
C ASP A 43 -1.56 -12.50 -2.20
N GLN A 44 -0.68 -12.26 -1.22
CA GLN A 44 -1.01 -12.30 0.20
C GLN A 44 -0.63 -11.00 0.89
N CYS A 45 0.57 -10.93 1.48
CA CYS A 45 0.99 -9.79 2.30
C CYS A 45 0.96 -8.48 1.51
N VAL A 46 1.40 -8.50 0.24
CA VAL A 46 1.40 -7.32 -0.61
C VAL A 46 -0.03 -6.94 -0.99
N LEU A 47 -0.78 -7.85 -1.64
CA LEU A 47 -2.15 -7.57 -2.09
C LEU A 47 -3.07 -7.17 -0.94
N SER A 48 -3.02 -7.86 0.21
CA SER A 48 -3.88 -7.49 1.36
C SER A 48 -3.57 -6.10 1.90
N THR A 49 -2.29 -5.72 1.99
CA THR A 49 -1.92 -4.39 2.47
C THR A 49 -2.27 -3.30 1.46
N LEU A 50 -2.07 -3.58 0.16
CA LEU A 50 -2.47 -2.70 -0.93
C LEU A 50 -3.99 -2.47 -0.94
N THR A 51 -4.78 -3.53 -0.85
CA THR A 51 -6.25 -3.44 -0.84
C THR A 51 -6.76 -2.63 0.35
N ASP A 52 -6.21 -2.83 1.55
CA ASP A 52 -6.59 -2.04 2.72
C ASP A 52 -6.19 -0.57 2.59
N ALA A 53 -5.01 -0.29 2.01
CA ALA A 53 -4.57 1.08 1.74
C ALA A 53 -5.47 1.77 0.70
N TYR A 54 -5.80 1.08 -0.38
CA TYR A 54 -6.73 1.57 -1.42
C TYR A 54 -8.10 1.88 -0.81
N ASN A 55 -8.67 0.95 -0.04
CA ASN A 55 -9.97 1.14 0.63
C ASN A 55 -9.96 2.32 1.60
N ALA A 56 -8.80 2.63 2.17
CA ALA A 56 -8.63 3.71 3.11
C ALA A 56 -8.12 5.02 2.46
N GLY A 57 -8.19 5.11 1.12
CA GLY A 57 -8.06 6.35 0.34
C GLY A 57 -6.65 6.73 -0.10
N TRP A 58 -5.70 5.80 -0.11
CA TRP A 58 -4.33 6.05 -0.61
C TRP A 58 -4.23 5.75 -2.10
N ASP A 59 -3.41 6.53 -2.82
CA ASP A 59 -3.04 6.23 -4.18
C ASP A 59 -2.01 5.10 -4.17
N CYS A 60 -2.35 3.94 -4.72
CA CYS A 60 -1.54 2.73 -4.60
C CYS A 60 -0.87 2.38 -5.93
N ILE A 61 0.44 2.15 -5.89
CA ILE A 61 1.22 1.68 -7.05
C ILE A 61 1.93 0.39 -6.66
N LEU A 62 1.67 -0.69 -7.39
CA LEU A 62 2.39 -1.95 -7.24
C LEU A 62 3.61 -1.98 -8.17
N LEU A 63 4.79 -2.22 -7.61
CA LEU A 63 6.02 -2.40 -8.39
C LEU A 63 6.13 -3.88 -8.80
N GLU A 64 5.58 -4.22 -9.97
CA GLU A 64 5.46 -5.59 -10.47
C GLU A 64 6.79 -6.38 -10.43
N ASP A 65 7.87 -5.76 -10.90
CA ASP A 65 9.21 -6.35 -10.96
C ASP A 65 9.87 -6.53 -9.59
N CYS A 66 9.31 -5.90 -8.56
CA CYS A 66 9.74 -6.00 -7.17
C CYS A 66 8.82 -6.89 -6.32
N CYS A 67 7.94 -7.68 -6.95
CA CYS A 67 6.98 -8.55 -6.27
C CYS A 67 7.09 -10.01 -6.71
N ALA A 68 6.96 -10.95 -5.76
CA ALA A 68 6.96 -12.37 -6.06
C ALA A 68 6.02 -13.20 -5.17
N THR A 69 5.52 -14.31 -5.70
CA THR A 69 4.83 -15.34 -4.94
C THR A 69 5.13 -16.74 -5.47
N LYS A 70 5.08 -17.74 -4.59
CA LYS A 70 5.19 -19.17 -4.94
C LYS A 70 3.85 -19.82 -5.27
N THR A 71 2.73 -19.14 -5.02
CA THR A 71 1.40 -19.67 -5.35
C THR A 71 1.27 -19.76 -6.88
N PRO A 72 1.03 -20.96 -7.45
CA PRO A 72 0.93 -21.12 -8.90
C PRO A 72 -0.16 -20.20 -9.47
N ARG A 73 0.17 -19.47 -10.54
CA ARG A 73 -0.74 -18.55 -11.25
C ARG A 73 -1.25 -17.36 -10.42
N ALA A 74 -0.86 -17.21 -9.16
CA ALA A 74 -1.39 -16.09 -8.37
C ALA A 74 -0.77 -14.75 -8.76
N GLN A 75 0.45 -14.74 -9.31
CA GLN A 75 1.07 -13.51 -9.83
C GLN A 75 0.21 -12.89 -10.93
N GLU A 76 -0.18 -13.65 -11.97
CA GLU A 76 -0.97 -13.13 -13.10
C GLU A 76 -2.32 -12.56 -12.64
N VAL A 77 -3.00 -13.28 -11.75
CA VAL A 77 -4.31 -12.89 -11.22
C VAL A 77 -4.19 -11.66 -10.32
N CYS A 78 -3.16 -11.60 -9.48
CA CYS A 78 -2.93 -10.47 -8.60
C CYS A 78 -2.64 -9.19 -9.42
N LEU A 79 -1.79 -9.27 -10.45
CA LEU A 79 -1.48 -8.14 -11.30
C LEU A 79 -2.72 -7.66 -12.08
N TYR A 80 -3.53 -8.59 -12.59
CA TYR A 80 -4.80 -8.24 -13.26
C TYR A 80 -5.78 -7.51 -12.32
N ASN A 81 -5.86 -7.91 -11.05
CA ASN A 81 -6.76 -7.29 -10.08
C ASN A 81 -6.34 -5.89 -9.63
N VAL A 82 -5.04 -5.56 -9.74
CA VAL A 82 -4.48 -4.27 -9.33
C VAL A 82 -4.47 -3.24 -10.49
N ALA A 83 -4.64 -3.71 -11.72
CA ALA A 83 -4.58 -2.91 -12.95
C ALA A 83 -5.75 -1.92 -13.14
#